data_AF-A0A5M7P5J2-F1
#
_entry.id   AF-A0A5M7P5J2-F1
#
_cell.length_a   1.000
_cell.length_b   1.000
_cell.length_c   1.000
_cell.angle_alpha   90.00
_cell.angle_beta   90.00
_cell.angle_gamma   90.00
#
_symmetry.space_group_name_H-M   'P 1'
#
loop_
_entity.id
_entity.type
_entity.pdbx_description
1 polymer ?
#
loop_
_entity_poly.entity_id
_entity_poly.type
_entity_poly.pdbx_seq_one_letter_code
_entity_poly.pdbx_strand_id
1 'polypeptide(L)'
;MALARDVASSGKQVVLSTLALLQSPSELKELQRYVENGEFLIEANDIGTVNMAAERHLPFVAGPTLNVYNADTLQLLVKEGMTRWCMPVEMSRDWLLQLLAQCETRGIRNQFEVEVMGYGHLPLALSARCSCWSKRA
;
A
#
# COMPACT_ATOMS: atom_id res chain seq x y z
N MET A 1 12.84 14.49 -3.48
CA MET A 1 12.28 13.54 -4.47
C MET A 1 12.95 13.67 -5.85
N ALA A 2 14.25 14.00 -5.93
CA ALA A 2 14.93 14.15 -7.23
C ALA A 2 14.98 12.81 -7.99
N LEU A 3 15.38 11.73 -7.32
CA LEU A 3 15.43 10.39 -7.91
C LEU A 3 14.07 9.91 -8.45
N ALA A 4 12.98 10.15 -7.71
CA ALA A 4 11.64 9.78 -8.15
C ALA A 4 11.26 10.49 -9.46
N ARG A 5 11.61 11.78 -9.58
CA ARG A 5 11.42 12.55 -10.82
C ARG A 5 12.29 12.05 -11.96
N ASP A 6 13.55 11.71 -11.69
CA ASP A 6 14.46 11.16 -12.69
C ASP A 6 13.92 9.82 -13.24
N VAL A 7 13.47 8.92 -12.36
CA VAL A 7 12.87 7.65 -12.78
C VAL A 7 11.56 7.88 -13.54
N ALA A 8 10.72 8.81 -13.10
CA ALA A 8 9.47 9.15 -13.81
C ALA A 8 9.73 9.75 -15.19
N SER A 9 10.80 10.55 -15.35
CA SER A 9 11.22 11.10 -16.65
C SER A 9 11.60 10.02 -17.66
N SER A 10 11.97 8.81 -17.19
CA SER A 10 12.21 7.64 -18.04
C SER A 10 10.94 6.92 -18.51
N GLY A 11 9.75 7.48 -18.23
CA GLY A 11 8.45 6.95 -18.64
C GLY A 11 7.91 5.83 -17.74
N LYS A 12 8.40 5.71 -16.50
CA LYS A 12 7.94 4.70 -15.53
C LYS A 12 6.96 5.31 -14.54
N GLN A 13 5.93 4.56 -14.17
CA GLN A 13 5.07 4.91 -13.05
C GLN A 13 5.85 4.72 -11.75
N VAL A 14 6.02 5.79 -10.98
CA VAL A 14 6.68 5.75 -9.67
C VAL A 14 5.63 5.75 -8.58
N VAL A 15 5.72 4.77 -7.69
CA VAL A 15 4.89 4.64 -6.50
C VAL A 15 5.80 4.77 -5.27
N LEU A 16 5.50 5.69 -4.36
CA LEU A 16 6.25 5.90 -3.14
C LEU A 16 5.68 5.00 -2.04
N SER A 17 6.46 4.02 -1.61
CA SER A 17 6.11 3.10 -0.54
C SER A 17 6.27 3.76 0.83
N THR A 18 5.24 3.67 1.67
CA THR A 18 5.27 4.21 3.04
C THR A 18 5.70 3.17 4.07
N LEU A 19 6.01 3.62 5.27
CA LEU A 19 6.36 2.73 6.37
C LEU A 19 5.15 1.87 6.78
N ALA A 20 5.39 0.58 6.99
CA ALA A 20 4.37 -0.35 7.47
C ALA A 20 3.98 -0.15 8.94
N LEU A 21 4.85 0.50 9.74
CA LEU A 21 4.60 0.83 11.14
C LEU A 21 5.12 2.23 11.43
N LEU A 22 4.21 3.14 11.77
CA LEU A 22 4.53 4.49 12.21
C LEU A 22 4.67 4.48 13.73
N GLN A 23 5.81 4.92 14.24
CA GLN A 23 6.13 4.88 15.67
C GLN A 23 6.39 6.25 16.27
N SER A 24 6.81 7.21 15.45
CA SER A 24 7.20 8.53 15.90
C SER A 24 6.38 9.65 15.26
N PRO A 25 6.12 10.75 15.97
CA PRO A 25 5.47 11.93 15.38
C PRO A 25 6.27 12.55 14.23
N SER A 26 7.59 12.37 14.20
CA SER A 26 8.43 12.83 13.08
C SER A 26 8.15 12.05 11.81
N GLU A 27 7.93 10.74 11.88
CA GLU A 27 7.54 9.92 10.72
C GLU A 27 6.18 10.33 10.18
N LEU A 28 5.22 10.70 11.04
CA LEU A 28 3.93 11.22 10.61
C LEU A 28 4.07 12.51 9.79
N LYS A 29 4.97 13.41 10.20
CA LYS A 29 5.24 14.65 9.46
C LYS A 29 5.89 14.37 8.11
N GLU A 30 6.77 13.39 8.03
CA GLU A 30 7.34 12.95 6.74
C GLU A 30 6.30 12.30 5.84
N LEU A 31 5.44 11.45 6.41
CA LEU A 31 4.32 10.83 5.71
C LEU A 31 3.37 11.87 5.12
N GLN A 32 3.02 12.90 5.88
CA GLN A 32 2.21 14.01 5.36
C GLN A 32 2.85 14.67 4.15
N ARG A 33 4.17 14.91 4.17
CA ARG A 33 4.90 15.45 3.03
C ARG A 33 4.91 14.51 1.83
N TYR A 34 4.91 13.19 2.07
CA TYR A 34 4.77 12.21 1.00
C TYR A 34 3.35 12.20 0.44
N VAL A 35 2.31 12.23 1.27
CA VAL A 35 0.92 12.28 0.77
C VAL A 35 0.66 13.59 0.00
N GLU A 36 1.21 14.71 0.45
CA GLU A 36 1.04 16.03 -0.15
C GLU A 36 1.97 16.29 -1.35
N ASN A 37 2.66 15.26 -1.85
CA ASN A 37 3.63 15.42 -2.93
C ASN A 37 2.98 15.80 -4.27
N GLY A 38 1.73 15.39 -4.51
CA GLY A 38 0.93 15.75 -5.70
C GLY A 38 1.42 15.20 -7.05
N GLU A 39 2.61 14.58 -7.11
CA GLU A 39 3.25 14.10 -8.34
C GLU A 39 3.21 12.56 -8.48
N PHE A 40 3.30 11.85 -7.35
CA PHE A 40 3.51 10.41 -7.27
C PHE A 40 2.41 9.72 -6.48
N LEU A 41 2.07 8.51 -6.93
CA LEU A 41 1.15 7.62 -6.23
C LEU A 41 1.79 7.11 -4.94
N ILE A 42 1.00 6.92 -3.90
CA ILE A 42 1.47 6.41 -2.61
C ILE A 42 1.03 4.96 -2.43
N GLU A 43 1.95 4.09 -2.04
CA GLU A 43 1.63 2.77 -1.51
C GLU A 43 1.47 2.87 0.00
N ALA A 44 0.22 2.78 0.44
CA ALA A 44 -0.17 2.80 1.83
C ALA A 44 0.10 1.44 2.46
N ASN A 45 1.07 1.40 3.38
CA ASN A 45 1.45 0.20 4.13
C ASN A 45 0.89 0.18 5.57
N ASP A 46 0.22 1.26 5.99
CA ASP A 46 -0.46 1.41 7.28
C ASP A 46 -1.81 2.15 7.13
N ILE A 47 -2.78 1.85 8.00
CA ILE A 47 -4.11 2.46 7.98
C ILE A 47 -4.07 3.97 8.20
N GLY A 48 -3.09 4.49 8.95
CA GLY A 48 -2.87 5.93 9.07
C GLY A 48 -2.56 6.59 7.73
N THR A 49 -1.81 5.92 6.84
CA THR A 49 -1.57 6.40 5.48
C THR A 49 -2.86 6.40 4.66
N VAL A 50 -3.65 5.31 4.77
CA VAL A 50 -4.95 5.19 4.09
C VAL A 50 -5.87 6.35 4.49
N ASN A 51 -6.00 6.61 5.78
CA ASN A 51 -6.85 7.70 6.29
C ASN A 51 -6.37 9.08 5.80
N MET A 52 -5.05 9.35 5.82
CA MET A 52 -4.52 10.62 5.33
C MET A 52 -4.76 10.83 3.83
N ALA A 53 -4.66 9.75 3.04
CA ALA A 53 -4.96 9.77 1.61
C ALA A 53 -6.45 9.97 1.34
N ALA A 54 -7.30 9.25 2.08
CA ALA A 54 -8.75 9.33 2.02
C ALA A 54 -9.29 10.74 2.34
N GLU A 55 -8.83 11.35 3.45
CA GLU A 55 -9.20 12.72 3.83
C GLU A 55 -8.91 13.73 2.71
N ARG A 56 -7.84 13.50 1.95
CA ARG A 56 -7.40 14.35 0.84
C ARG A 56 -7.94 13.90 -0.51
N HIS A 57 -8.75 12.84 -0.55
CA HIS A 57 -9.33 12.26 -1.76
C HIS A 57 -8.26 11.91 -2.81
N LEU A 58 -7.10 11.44 -2.36
CA LEU A 58 -5.98 11.08 -3.22
C LEU A 58 -6.00 9.58 -3.54
N PRO A 59 -5.71 9.20 -4.79
CA PRO A 59 -5.59 7.79 -5.14
C PRO A 59 -4.38 7.16 -4.42
N PHE A 60 -4.55 5.94 -3.92
CA PHE A 60 -3.47 5.19 -3.28
C PHE A 60 -3.45 3.72 -3.72
N VAL A 61 -2.30 3.08 -3.50
CA VAL A 61 -2.11 1.63 -3.61
C VAL A 61 -2.18 1.04 -2.21
N ALA A 62 -3.02 0.05 -1.98
CA ALA A 62 -3.05 -0.70 -0.74
C ALA A 62 -1.91 -1.72 -0.77
N GLY A 63 -0.88 -1.50 0.04
CA GLY A 63 0.29 -2.38 0.11
C GLY A 63 0.01 -3.70 0.84
N PRO A 64 0.90 -4.70 0.70
CA PRO A 64 0.68 -6.04 1.23
C PRO A 64 0.70 -6.08 2.77
N THR A 65 1.31 -5.10 3.43
CA THR A 65 1.40 -5.03 4.89
C THR A 65 0.12 -4.54 5.57
N LEU A 66 -0.88 -4.07 4.81
CA LEU A 66 -2.20 -3.72 5.33
C LEU A 66 -3.00 -4.95 5.79
N ASN A 67 -2.56 -6.17 5.44
CA ASN A 67 -3.16 -7.42 5.91
C ASN A 67 -4.67 -7.49 5.61
N VAL A 68 -5.04 -7.18 4.37
CA VAL A 68 -6.44 -7.17 3.92
C VAL A 68 -6.82 -8.58 3.45
N TYR A 69 -7.67 -9.27 4.22
CA TYR A 69 -8.03 -10.68 3.96
C TYR A 69 -9.46 -10.91 3.47
N ASN A 70 -10.29 -9.88 3.37
CA ASN A 70 -11.71 -10.02 3.11
C ASN A 70 -12.23 -8.97 2.13
N ALA A 71 -13.37 -9.28 1.50
CA ALA A 71 -13.99 -8.41 0.49
C ALA A 71 -14.64 -7.15 1.08
N ASP A 72 -15.08 -7.16 2.34
CA ASP A 72 -15.68 -6.00 3.01
C ASP A 72 -14.65 -4.86 3.20
N THR A 73 -13.44 -5.21 3.64
CA THR A 73 -12.34 -4.27 3.78
C THR A 73 -11.90 -3.75 2.42
N LEU A 74 -11.83 -4.58 1.39
CA LEU A 74 -11.55 -4.10 0.03
C LEU A 74 -12.62 -3.13 -0.47
N GLN A 75 -13.91 -3.41 -0.20
CA GLN A 75 -14.98 -2.49 -0.55
C GLN A 75 -14.83 -1.14 0.15
N LEU A 76 -14.41 -1.13 1.41
CA LEU A 76 -14.10 0.11 2.12
C LEU A 76 -12.94 0.84 1.44
N LEU A 77 -11.82 0.16 1.18
CA LEU A 77 -10.65 0.78 0.56
C LEU A 77 -10.94 1.35 -0.83
N VAL A 78 -11.75 0.66 -1.64
CA VAL A 78 -12.22 1.19 -2.94
C VAL A 78 -12.99 2.50 -2.76
N LYS A 79 -13.86 2.60 -1.74
CA LYS A 79 -14.59 3.84 -1.44
C LYS A 79 -13.67 4.97 -0.99
N GLU A 80 -12.59 4.63 -0.28
CA GLU A 80 -11.58 5.60 0.18
C GLU A 80 -10.62 6.06 -0.94
N GLY A 81 -10.68 5.48 -2.15
CA GLY A 81 -9.84 5.88 -3.29
C GLY A 81 -8.71 4.91 -3.64
N MET A 82 -8.78 3.66 -3.20
CA MET A 82 -7.81 2.62 -3.59
C MET A 82 -7.88 2.33 -5.10
N THR A 83 -6.72 2.37 -5.75
CA THR A 83 -6.56 2.08 -7.19
C THR A 83 -6.00 0.69 -7.45
N ARG A 84 -5.21 0.17 -6.51
CA ARG A 84 -4.51 -1.11 -6.63
C ARG A 84 -4.39 -1.75 -5.26
N TRP A 85 -4.54 -3.06 -5.21
CA TRP A 85 -4.39 -3.86 -4.02
C TRP A 85 -3.30 -4.90 -4.21
N CYS A 86 -2.30 -4.85 -3.33
CA CYS A 86 -1.23 -5.83 -3.23
C CYS A 86 -1.66 -6.92 -2.25
N MET A 87 -1.77 -8.15 -2.73
CA MET A 87 -2.16 -9.31 -1.95
C MET A 87 -1.13 -9.60 -0.84
N PRO A 88 -1.57 -9.85 0.42
CA PRO A 88 -0.69 -10.31 1.48
C PRO A 88 0.01 -11.62 1.10
N VAL A 89 1.30 -11.71 1.39
CA VAL A 89 2.22 -12.78 0.93
C VAL A 89 1.92 -14.15 1.53
N GLU A 90 1.24 -14.17 2.66
CA GLU A 90 0.80 -15.35 3.41
C GLU A 90 -0.51 -15.95 2.87
N MET A 91 -1.21 -15.23 1.98
CA MET A 91 -2.49 -15.66 1.46
C MET A 91 -2.30 -16.67 0.32
N SER A 92 -3.13 -17.73 0.31
CA SER A 92 -3.07 -18.75 -0.74
C SER A 92 -3.78 -18.29 -2.02
N ARG A 93 -3.42 -18.91 -3.15
CA ARG A 93 -4.11 -18.71 -4.42
C ARG A 93 -5.61 -19.01 -4.32
N ASP A 94 -5.99 -20.08 -3.62
CA ASP A 94 -7.39 -20.47 -3.50
C ASP A 94 -8.21 -19.43 -2.74
N TRP A 95 -7.62 -18.85 -1.69
CA TRP A 95 -8.24 -17.75 -0.95
C TRP A 95 -8.40 -16.51 -1.81
N LEU A 96 -7.39 -16.16 -2.61
CA LEU A 96 -7.48 -15.05 -3.57
C LEU A 96 -8.66 -15.24 -4.53
N LEU A 97 -8.80 -16.43 -5.12
CA LEU A 97 -9.90 -16.71 -6.05
C LEU A 97 -11.27 -16.57 -5.40
N GLN A 98 -11.43 -17.06 -4.17
CA GLN A 98 -12.67 -16.90 -3.40
C GLN A 98 -12.97 -15.43 -3.12
N LEU A 99 -11.96 -14.66 -2.72
CA LEU A 99 -12.10 -13.24 -2.42
C LEU A 99 -12.44 -12.42 -3.68
N LEU A 100 -11.84 -12.75 -4.83
CA LEU A 100 -12.18 -12.10 -6.11
C LEU A 100 -13.62 -12.42 -6.55
N ALA A 101 -14.09 -13.66 -6.38
CA ALA A 101 -15.48 -14.02 -6.66
C ALA A 101 -16.48 -13.26 -5.76
N GLN A 102 -16.12 -13.06 -4.49
CA GLN A 102 -16.90 -12.21 -3.57
C GLN A 102 -16.91 -10.75 -4.03
N CYS A 103 -15.77 -10.23 -4.51
CA CYS A 103 -15.66 -8.88 -5.07
C CYS A 103 -16.48 -8.70 -6.35
N GLU A 104 -16.59 -9.74 -7.18
CA GLU A 104 -17.44 -9.75 -8.38
C GLU A 104 -18.93 -9.70 -8.00
N THR A 105 -19.35 -10.52 -7.04
CA THR A 105 -20.73 -10.53 -6.53
C THR A 105 -21.15 -9.17 -5.98
N ARG A 106 -20.19 -8.42 -5.42
CA ARG A 106 -20.38 -7.07 -4.88
C ARG A 106 -20.20 -5.94 -5.90
N GLY A 107 -19.80 -6.26 -7.15
CA GLY A 107 -19.61 -5.27 -8.22
C GLY A 107 -18.37 -4.38 -8.08
N ILE A 108 -17.40 -4.77 -7.24
CA ILE A 108 -16.19 -3.96 -6.98
C ILE A 108 -14.95 -4.43 -7.77
N ARG A 109 -15.01 -5.62 -8.38
CA ARG A 109 -13.84 -6.26 -9.04
C ARG A 109 -13.16 -5.41 -10.11
N ASN A 110 -13.92 -4.59 -10.84
CA ASN A 110 -13.39 -3.77 -11.94
C ASN A 110 -12.95 -2.37 -11.50
N GLN A 111 -12.97 -2.08 -10.20
CA GLN A 111 -12.63 -0.76 -9.65
C GLN A 111 -11.18 -0.65 -9.18
N PHE A 112 -10.45 -1.77 -9.12
CA PHE A 112 -9.07 -1.81 -8.65
C PHE A 112 -8.24 -2.90 -9.36
N GLU A 113 -6.92 -2.67 -9.41
CA GLU A 113 -5.93 -3.65 -9.87
C GLU A 113 -5.50 -4.59 -8.73
N VAL A 114 -5.09 -5.81 -9.08
CA VAL A 114 -4.62 -6.81 -8.10
C VAL A 114 -3.18 -7.17 -8.44
N GLU A 115 -2.28 -6.97 -7.48
CA GLU A 115 -0.88 -7.35 -7.58
C GLU A 115 -0.55 -8.49 -6.62
N VAL A 116 0.26 -9.44 -7.09
CA VAL A 116 0.69 -10.60 -6.31
C VAL A 116 2.21 -10.72 -6.42
N MET A 117 2.88 -10.92 -5.29
CA MET A 117 4.30 -11.22 -5.27
C MET A 117 4.54 -12.63 -5.82
N GLY A 118 4.97 -12.73 -7.07
CA GLY A 118 5.19 -14.03 -7.75
C GLY A 118 6.53 -14.71 -7.44
N TYR A 119 7.54 -13.96 -7.00
CA TYR A 119 8.88 -14.47 -6.72
C TYR A 119 9.58 -13.61 -5.67
N GLY A 120 10.27 -14.25 -4.71
CA GLY A 120 11.02 -13.57 -3.66
C GLY A 120 11.01 -14.35 -2.35
N HIS A 121 11.69 -13.80 -1.35
CA HIS A 121 11.64 -14.31 0.02
C HIS A 121 10.45 -13.72 0.75
N LEU A 122 9.71 -14.56 1.48
CA LEU A 122 8.64 -14.06 2.35
C LEU A 122 9.26 -13.25 3.50
N PRO A 123 8.71 -12.06 3.81
CA PRO A 123 9.06 -11.34 5.02
C PRO A 123 8.70 -12.21 6.25
N LEU A 124 9.72 -12.74 6.92
CA LEU A 124 9.57 -13.66 8.06
C LEU A 124 8.90 -13.00 9.28
N ALA A 125 9.13 -11.71 9.49
CA ALA A 125 8.50 -10.94 10.55
C ALA A 125 8.60 -9.44 10.22
N LEU A 126 7.51 -8.71 10.47
CA LEU A 126 7.54 -7.25 10.55
C LEU A 126 7.69 -6.87 12.02
N SER A 127 8.86 -6.37 12.39
CA SER A 127 9.17 -5.95 13.75
C SER A 127 9.09 -4.45 13.87
N ALA A 128 8.17 -3.98 14.71
CA ALA A 128 8.05 -2.58 15.08
C ALA A 128 9.36 -2.03 15.66
N ARG A 129 10.17 -2.85 16.35
CA ARG A 129 11.38 -2.42 17.07
C ARG A 129 12.67 -2.88 16.42
N CYS A 130 12.68 -3.18 15.13
CA CYS A 130 13.93 -3.49 14.44
C CYS A 130 14.69 -2.18 14.15
N SER A 131 15.47 -1.71 15.12
CA SER A 131 16.43 -0.60 14.99
C SER A 131 17.59 -0.88 14.01
N CYS A 132 17.49 -1.88 13.15
CA CYS A 132 18.62 -2.39 12.36
C CYS A 132 18.85 -1.65 11.03
N TRP A 133 18.16 -0.53 10.79
CA TRP A 133 18.42 0.33 9.64
C TRP A 133 18.69 1.79 10.00
N SER A 134 19.38 2.05 11.13
CA SER A 134 20.09 3.34 11.36
C SER A 134 20.88 3.32 12.68
N LYS A 135 22.01 2.61 12.72
CA LYS A 135 23.22 3.11 13.40
C LYS A 135 24.43 2.68 12.58
N ARG A 136 24.91 3.59 11.71
CA ARG A 136 26.30 3.52 11.29
C ARG A 136 27.15 3.68 12.55
N ALA A 137 28.04 2.71 12.78
CA ALA A 137 29.22 2.91 13.62
C ALA A 137 30.19 3.86 12.92
#